data_AF-A0A2A5BED3-F1
#
_entry.id   AF-A0A2A5BED3-F1
#
_cell.length_a   1.000
_cell.length_b   1.000
_cell.length_c   1.000
_cell.angle_alpha   90.00
_cell.angle_beta   90.00
_cell.angle_gamma   90.00
#
_symmetry.space_group_name_H-M   'P 1'
#
loop_
_entity.id
_entity.type
_entity.pdbx_description
1 polymer ?
#
loop_
_entity_poly.entity_id
_entity_poly.type
_entity_poly.pdbx_seq_one_letter_code
_entity_poly.pdbx_strand_id
1 'polypeptide(L)'
;MRNKLPITIKAWAKEVNWALDEAEYMLNDTKNQKPEDGLLGMYRMAPAIAGIVRSVPKSCRNEVCEHSIGLCHYLFQEIPDYKLKYRRCFVHAYLDSMIFLKYLNREKSERVIDYLESKNAIEAR
;
A
#
# COMPACT_ATOMS: atom_id res chain seq x y z
N MET A 1 9.06 11.10 -11.12
CA MET A 1 8.37 9.81 -11.32
C MET A 1 9.36 8.67 -11.16
N ARG A 2 9.04 7.64 -10.37
CA ARG A 2 9.91 6.48 -10.08
C ARG A 2 9.57 5.34 -11.05
N ASN A 3 10.02 5.46 -12.30
CA ASN A 3 9.68 4.49 -13.35
C ASN A 3 10.58 3.24 -13.33
N LYS A 4 11.75 3.32 -12.69
CA LYS A 4 12.66 2.17 -12.58
C LYS A 4 12.22 1.28 -11.41
N LEU A 5 11.94 0.02 -11.70
CA LEU A 5 11.53 -0.95 -10.70
C LEU A 5 12.66 -1.23 -9.70
N PRO A 6 12.36 -1.27 -8.39
CA PRO A 6 13.32 -1.74 -7.40
C PRO A 6 13.71 -3.19 -7.67
N ILE A 7 15.00 -3.51 -7.50
CA ILE A 7 15.55 -4.85 -7.79
C ILE A 7 15.84 -5.67 -6.52
N THR A 8 15.94 -5.02 -5.36
CA THR A 8 16.23 -5.67 -4.07
C THR A 8 15.09 -5.46 -3.09
N ILE A 9 14.99 -6.34 -2.09
CA ILE A 9 14.01 -6.20 -0.99
C ILE A 9 14.16 -4.86 -0.27
N LYS A 10 15.40 -4.43 0.01
CA LYS A 10 15.69 -3.14 0.65
C LYS A 10 15.24 -1.95 -0.22
N ALA A 11 15.41 -2.03 -1.54
CA ALA A 11 14.98 -0.97 -2.44
C ALA A 11 13.44 -0.92 -2.55
N TRP A 12 12.77 -2.08 -2.57
CA TRP A 12 11.32 -2.17 -2.48
C TRP A 12 10.80 -1.58 -1.16
N ALA A 13 11.38 -1.97 -0.02
CA ALA A 13 11.02 -1.42 1.28
C ALA A 13 11.20 0.11 1.34
N LYS A 14 12.26 0.65 0.72
CA LYS A 14 12.45 2.10 0.61
C LYS A 14 11.37 2.79 -0.22
N GLU A 15 10.88 2.15 -1.27
CA GLU A 15 9.79 2.68 -2.07
C GLU A 15 8.46 2.61 -1.33
N VAL A 16 8.19 1.49 -0.65
CA VAL A 16 6.99 1.31 0.17
C VAL A 16 6.94 2.32 1.31
N ASN A 17 8.04 2.53 2.03
CA ASN A 17 8.10 3.56 3.08
C ASN A 17 7.84 4.96 2.50
N TRP A 18 8.44 5.29 1.35
CA TRP A 18 8.13 6.55 0.69
C TRP A 18 6.64 6.66 0.33
N ALA A 19 6.03 5.60 -0.21
CA ALA A 19 4.60 5.62 -0.56
C ALA A 19 3.72 5.78 0.69
N LEU A 20 4.14 5.20 1.82
CA LEU A 20 3.48 5.33 3.10
C LEU A 20 3.59 6.76 3.65
N ASP A 21 4.78 7.37 3.59
CA ASP A 21 5.00 8.77 3.96
C ASP A 21 4.13 9.72 3.13
N GLU A 22 3.99 9.47 1.81
CA GLU A 22 3.10 10.24 0.94
C GLU A 22 1.63 10.08 1.34
N ALA A 23 1.20 8.87 1.70
CA ALA A 23 -0.17 8.63 2.16
C ALA A 23 -0.46 9.34 3.49
N GLU A 24 0.48 9.27 4.44
CA GLU A 24 0.39 9.99 5.72
C GLU A 24 0.39 11.51 5.51
N TYR A 25 1.19 12.03 4.59
CA TYR A 25 1.20 13.45 4.23
C TYR A 25 -0.16 13.89 3.67
N MET A 26 -0.71 13.13 2.72
CA MET A 26 -1.99 13.44 2.10
C MET A 26 -3.18 13.32 3.08
N LEU A 27 -3.08 12.47 4.12
CA LEU A 27 -4.09 12.38 5.19
C LEU A 27 -4.05 13.59 6.13
N ASN A 28 -2.85 14.12 6.40
CA ASN A 28 -2.65 15.27 7.28
C ASN A 28 -2.85 16.62 6.57
N ASP A 29 -3.06 16.62 5.25
CA ASP A 29 -3.43 17.82 4.50
C ASP A 29 -4.86 18.27 4.87
N THR A 30 -4.97 19.32 5.68
CA THR A 30 -6.22 19.90 6.18
C THR A 30 -7.17 20.40 5.09
N LYS A 31 -6.74 20.49 3.83
CA LYS A 31 -7.59 20.81 2.68
C LYS A 31 -8.33 19.60 2.10
N ASN A 32 -7.92 18.38 2.44
CA ASN A 32 -8.49 17.13 1.94
C ASN A 32 -9.21 16.36 3.05
N GLN A 33 -10.14 17.02 3.76
CA GLN A 33 -11.01 16.37 4.74
C GLN A 33 -11.74 15.18 4.09
N LYS A 34 -11.26 13.96 4.35
CA LYS A 34 -11.98 12.72 4.05
C LYS A 34 -12.79 12.28 5.28
N PRO A 35 -13.93 11.58 5.08
CA PRO A 35 -14.89 11.31 6.14
C PRO A 35 -14.30 10.43 7.25
N GLU A 36 -14.81 10.64 8.47
CA GLU A 36 -14.68 10.03 9.82
C GLU A 36 -13.74 8.84 10.13
N ASP A 37 -13.22 8.11 9.15
CA ASP A 37 -12.41 6.90 9.32
C ASP A 37 -11.02 7.07 8.69
N GLY A 38 -10.35 8.19 9.00
CA GLY A 38 -9.10 8.63 8.33
C GLY A 38 -8.00 7.55 8.23
N LEU A 39 -7.92 6.64 9.20
CA LEU A 39 -6.98 5.51 9.20
C LEU A 39 -7.37 4.40 8.20
N LEU A 40 -8.66 4.09 8.07
CA LEU A 40 -9.19 3.23 7.00
C LEU A 40 -9.14 3.93 5.63
N GLY A 41 -9.04 5.26 5.60
CA GLY A 41 -8.76 6.02 4.39
C GLY A 41 -7.38 5.74 3.79
N MET A 42 -6.38 5.41 4.62
CA MET A 42 -4.98 5.34 4.20
C MET A 42 -4.73 4.25 3.15
N TYR A 43 -5.11 3.00 3.41
CA TYR A 43 -4.85 1.90 2.49
C TYR A 43 -5.58 2.06 1.14
N ARG A 44 -6.71 2.78 1.11
CA ARG A 44 -7.42 3.13 -0.13
C ARG A 44 -6.63 4.08 -1.04
N MET A 45 -5.62 4.75 -0.50
CA MET A 45 -4.71 5.62 -1.25
C MET A 45 -3.58 4.83 -1.91
N ALA A 46 -3.25 3.66 -1.39
CA ALA A 46 -2.18 2.81 -1.91
C ALA A 46 -2.28 2.54 -3.43
N PRO A 47 -3.43 2.10 -3.99
CA PRO A 47 -3.54 1.86 -5.43
C PRO A 47 -3.42 3.15 -6.26
N ALA A 48 -3.90 4.28 -5.74
CA ALA A 48 -3.74 5.56 -6.41
C ALA A 48 -2.27 6.00 -6.47
N ILE A 49 -1.53 5.86 -5.35
CA ILE A 49 -0.11 6.15 -5.27
C ILE A 49 0.68 5.19 -6.18
N ALA A 50 0.38 3.90 -6.17
CA ALA A 50 0.98 2.92 -7.08
C ALA A 50 0.76 3.30 -8.55
N GLY A 51 -0.47 3.71 -8.90
CA GLY A 51 -0.83 4.19 -10.23
C GLY A 51 -0.04 5.42 -10.67
N ILE A 52 0.20 6.38 -9.76
CA ILE A 52 1.03 7.57 -10.02
C ILE A 52 2.49 7.19 -10.21
N VAL A 53 3.03 6.40 -9.28
CA VAL A 53 4.42 5.94 -9.26
C VAL A 53 4.80 5.21 -10.55
N ARG A 54 3.87 4.41 -11.08
CA ARG A 54 4.06 3.59 -12.28
C ARG A 54 3.43 4.16 -13.55
N SER A 55 2.94 5.40 -13.50
CA SER A 55 2.30 6.07 -14.65
C SER A 55 1.17 5.25 -15.28
N VAL A 56 0.38 4.54 -14.48
CA VAL A 56 -0.72 3.69 -14.94
C VAL A 56 -1.77 4.54 -15.66
N PRO A 57 -2.22 4.15 -16.86
CA PRO A 57 -3.28 4.83 -17.59
C PRO A 57 -4.56 4.92 -16.75
N LYS A 58 -5.30 6.03 -16.87
CA LYS A 58 -6.54 6.24 -16.10
C LYS A 58 -7.54 5.09 -16.27
N SER A 59 -7.62 4.51 -17.48
CA SER A 59 -8.50 3.36 -17.79
C SER A 59 -8.25 2.13 -16.92
N CYS A 60 -7.01 1.90 -16.48
CA CYS A 60 -6.64 0.71 -15.69
C CYS A 60 -6.64 0.97 -14.18
N ARG A 61 -6.87 2.20 -13.71
CA ARG A 61 -6.73 2.54 -12.29
C ARG A 61 -7.85 1.96 -11.43
N ASN A 62 -9.07 1.86 -11.96
CA ASN A 62 -10.21 1.32 -11.23
C ASN A 62 -10.00 -0.16 -10.90
N GLU A 63 -9.55 -0.96 -11.87
CA GLU A 63 -9.24 -2.38 -11.66
C GLU A 63 -8.12 -2.59 -10.63
N VAL A 64 -7.08 -1.75 -10.67
CA VAL A 64 -5.99 -1.79 -9.67
C VAL A 64 -6.55 -1.49 -8.27
N CYS A 65 -7.43 -0.50 -8.14
CA CYS A 65 -8.07 -0.16 -6.87
C CYS A 65 -8.89 -1.31 -6.32
N GLU A 66 -9.78 -1.90 -7.13
CA GLU A 66 -10.66 -3.00 -6.73
C GLU A 66 -9.86 -4.22 -6.25
N HIS A 67 -8.83 -4.61 -7.00
CA HIS A 67 -7.98 -5.74 -6.64
C HIS A 67 -7.25 -5.51 -5.31
N SER A 68 -6.63 -4.34 -5.15
CA SER A 68 -5.76 -4.02 -4.01
C SER A 68 -6.54 -3.81 -2.71
N ILE A 69 -7.77 -3.30 -2.81
CA ILE A 69 -8.63 -3.04 -1.67
C ILE A 69 -9.39 -4.31 -1.25
N GLY A 70 -9.75 -5.18 -2.20
CA GLY A 70 -10.50 -6.40 -1.94
C GLY A 70 -9.84 -7.31 -0.91
N LEU A 71 -8.52 -7.50 -0.97
CA LEU A 71 -7.81 -8.34 0.00
C LEU A 71 -7.82 -7.73 1.41
N CYS A 72 -7.66 -6.42 1.54
CA CYS A 72 -7.72 -5.75 2.84
C CYS A 72 -9.11 -5.90 3.49
N HIS A 73 -10.18 -5.77 2.72
CA HIS A 73 -11.54 -6.01 3.22
C HIS A 73 -11.76 -7.44 3.69
N TYR A 74 -11.23 -8.43 2.97
CA TYR A 74 -11.25 -9.82 3.42
C TYR A 74 -10.50 -10.00 4.75
N LEU A 75 -9.29 -9.45 4.87
CA LEU A 75 -8.50 -9.53 6.10
C LEU A 75 -9.14 -8.82 7.30
N PHE A 76 -9.93 -7.76 7.08
CA PHE A 76 -10.70 -7.11 8.15
C PHE A 76 -11.80 -8.01 8.75
N GLN A 77 -12.32 -8.94 7.97
CA GLN A 77 -13.34 -9.89 8.43
C GLN A 77 -12.69 -11.05 9.19
N GLU A 78 -11.56 -11.53 8.71
CA GLU A 78 -10.87 -12.71 9.27
C GLU A 78 -10.02 -12.39 10.51
N ILE A 79 -9.47 -11.17 10.60
CA ILE A 79 -8.52 -10.77 11.65
C ILE A 79 -9.06 -9.53 12.37
N PRO A 80 -9.63 -9.67 13.58
CA PRO A 80 -10.37 -8.61 14.28
C PRO A 80 -9.61 -7.28 14.46
N ASP A 81 -8.30 -7.37 14.68
CA ASP A 81 -7.43 -6.22 14.96
C ASP A 81 -6.65 -5.73 13.74
N TYR A 82 -6.82 -6.37 12.57
CA TYR A 82 -6.04 -6.00 11.39
C TYR A 82 -6.35 -4.58 10.92
N LYS A 83 -7.61 -4.15 11.06
CA LYS A 83 -8.04 -2.76 10.80
C LYS A 83 -7.33 -1.71 11.66
N LEU A 84 -6.77 -2.09 12.81
CA LEU A 84 -6.01 -1.20 13.69
C LEU A 84 -4.55 -1.04 13.22
N LYS A 85 -4.07 -1.95 12.36
CA LYS A 85 -2.71 -1.98 11.81
C LYS A 85 -2.64 -1.20 10.50
N TYR A 86 -2.94 0.09 10.54
CA TYR A 86 -3.16 0.93 9.35
C TYR A 86 -1.95 0.97 8.40
N ARG A 87 -0.71 0.98 8.93
CA ARG A 87 0.50 0.95 8.09
C ARG A 87 0.65 -0.38 7.38
N ARG A 88 0.44 -1.50 8.09
CA ARG A 88 0.39 -2.84 7.50
C ARG A 88 -0.68 -2.93 6.41
N CYS A 89 -1.90 -2.48 6.67
CA CYS A 89 -2.98 -2.48 5.67
C CYS A 89 -2.57 -1.72 4.40
N PHE A 90 -1.96 -0.54 4.56
CA PHE A 90 -1.45 0.23 3.43
C PHE A 90 -0.38 -0.54 2.65
N VAL A 91 0.59 -1.14 3.33
CA VAL A 91 1.67 -1.89 2.69
C VAL A 91 1.12 -3.08 1.91
N HIS A 92 0.17 -3.83 2.45
CA HIS A 92 -0.49 -4.93 1.74
C HIS A 92 -1.20 -4.43 0.48
N ALA A 93 -2.06 -3.41 0.61
CA ALA A 93 -2.76 -2.83 -0.54
C ALA A 93 -1.77 -2.31 -1.61
N TYR A 94 -0.67 -1.67 -1.22
CA TYR A 94 0.33 -1.16 -2.15
C TYR A 94 1.05 -2.27 -2.90
N LEU A 95 1.46 -3.32 -2.18
CA LEU A 95 2.16 -4.45 -2.79
C LEU A 95 1.22 -5.28 -3.68
N ASP A 96 -0.05 -5.42 -3.31
CA ASP A 96 -1.07 -6.04 -4.15
C ASP A 96 -1.29 -5.26 -5.44
N SER A 97 -1.29 -3.92 -5.40
CA SER A 97 -1.29 -3.10 -6.62
C SER A 97 -0.10 -3.43 -7.51
N MET A 98 1.09 -3.60 -6.92
CA MET A 98 2.31 -3.93 -7.66
C MET A 98 2.27 -5.36 -8.23
N ILE A 99 1.63 -6.30 -7.53
CA ILE A 99 1.41 -7.67 -8.01
C ILE A 99 0.43 -7.68 -9.18
N PHE A 100 -0.70 -6.99 -9.05
CA PHE A 100 -1.69 -6.87 -10.11
C PHE A 100 -1.09 -6.28 -11.39
N LEU A 101 -0.26 -5.24 -11.24
CA LEU A 101 0.46 -4.61 -12.33
C LEU A 101 1.66 -5.44 -12.84
N LYS A 102 1.89 -6.64 -12.30
CA LYS A 102 2.96 -7.58 -12.67
C LYS A 102 4.38 -7.04 -12.44
N TYR A 103 4.54 -6.09 -11.52
CA TYR A 103 5.84 -5.52 -11.14
C TYR A 103 6.51 -6.23 -9.97
N LEU A 104 5.72 -6.97 -9.19
CA LEU A 104 6.17 -7.75 -8.04
C LEU A 104 5.44 -9.11 -8.04
N ASN A 105 6.03 -10.12 -7.40
CA ASN A 105 5.35 -11.38 -7.16
C ASN A 105 5.08 -11.57 -5.67
N ARG A 106 4.19 -12.50 -5.32
CA ARG A 106 3.77 -12.75 -3.94
C ARG A 106 4.93 -13.14 -3.01
N GLU A 107 5.86 -13.96 -3.48
CA GLU A 107 7.01 -14.36 -2.67
C GLU A 107 7.89 -13.16 -2.28
N LYS A 108 8.17 -12.26 -3.24
CA LYS A 108 8.94 -11.05 -2.97
C LYS A 108 8.15 -10.06 -2.12
N SER A 109 6.82 -9.94 -2.27
CA SER A 109 6.01 -9.06 -1.43
C SER A 109 6.05 -9.47 0.03
N GLU A 110 5.90 -10.77 0.34
CA GLU A 110 6.04 -11.28 1.71
C GLU A 110 7.41 -10.95 2.30
N ARG A 111 8.49 -11.14 1.54
CA ARG A 111 9.84 -10.78 1.98
C ARG A 111 10.03 -9.28 2.22
N VAL A 112 9.31 -8.42 1.49
CA VAL A 112 9.30 -6.97 1.72
C VAL A 112 8.54 -6.64 3.01
N ILE A 113 7.40 -7.29 3.25
CA ILE A 113 6.61 -7.14 4.47
C ILE A 113 7.44 -7.58 5.69
N ASP A 114 8.06 -8.76 5.64
CA ASP A 114 8.90 -9.28 6.72
C ASP A 114 10.09 -8.36 6.99
N TYR A 115 10.69 -7.80 5.93
CA TYR A 115 11.76 -6.82 6.09
C TYR A 115 11.27 -5.55 6.79
N LEU A 116 10.13 -4.98 6.38
CA LEU A 116 9.54 -3.79 6.99
C LEU A 116 9.16 -4.01 8.45
N GLU A 117 8.57 -5.17 8.76
CA GLU A 117 8.23 -5.61 10.11
C GLU A 117 9.49 -5.75 10.98
N SER A 118 10.55 -6.39 10.48
CA SER A 118 11.84 -6.53 11.20
C SER A 118 12.52 -5.20 11.51
N LYS A 119 12.11 -4.11 10.83
CA LYS A 119 12.59 -2.75 11.06
C LYS A 119 11.63 -1.90 11.89
N ASN A 120 10.54 -2.50 12.40
CA ASN A 120 9.46 -1.81 13.10
C ASN A 120 8.87 -0.65 12.27
N ALA A 121 8.94 -0.73 10.94
CA ALA A 121 8.37 0.28 10.05
C ALA A 121 6.84 0.15 9.95
N ILE A 122 6.33 -1.07 10.15
CA ILE A 122 4.91 -1.42 10.19
C ILE A 122 4.61 -2.24 11.45
N GLU A 123 3.34 -2.33 11.82
CA GLU A 123 2.88 -3.11 12.96
C GLU A 123 3.17 -4.61 12.73
N ALA A 124 3.48 -5.36 13.80
CA ALA A 124 3.74 -6.80 13.71
C ALA A 124 2.49 -7.59 13.23
N ARG A 125 2.69 -8.82 12.73
CA ARG A 125 1.61 -9.72 12.30
C ARG A 125 0.59 -9.99 13.40
#